data_AF-A0A926BAH7-F1
#
_entry.id   AF-A0A926BAH7-F1
#
_cell.length_a   1.000
_cell.length_b   1.000
_cell.length_c   1.000
_cell.angle_alpha   90.00
_cell.angle_beta   90.00
_cell.angle_gamma   90.00
#
_symmetry.space_group_name_H-M   'P 1'
#
loop_
_entity.id
_entity.type
_entity.pdbx_description
1 polymer ?
#
loop_
_entity_poly.entity_id
_entity_poly.type
_entity_poly.pdbx_seq_one_letter_code
_entity_poly.pdbx_strand_id
1 'polypeptide(L)'
;DFEARLDGEIVTTYKGDGLILSTPTGSTAYNLAAGGPILTPNLEAIVLTPICSHTLTNRPLVVRPDSQLVVTNVSESGAQLTIDGQWGRALGPGESIEVRKTARPLRIYRGAASFFAILHDKLSWGERRGAPVKGRQENIKASSS
;
A
#
# COMPACT_ATOMS: atom_id res chain seq x y z
N ASP A 1 -12.61 -2.80 15.83
CA ASP A 1 -13.45 -1.99 14.92
C ASP A 1 -12.91 -0.57 14.81
N PHE A 2 -12.84 -0.04 13.60
CA PHE A 2 -12.30 1.29 13.33
C PHE A 2 -13.28 2.14 12.54
N GLU A 3 -13.67 3.29 13.08
CA GLU A 3 -14.44 4.28 12.33
C GLU A 3 -13.48 5.22 11.59
N ALA A 4 -13.71 5.42 10.30
CA ALA A 4 -12.98 6.39 9.50
C ALA A 4 -13.88 7.59 9.15
N ARG A 5 -13.36 8.79 9.38
CA ARG A 5 -13.99 10.05 8.99
C ARG A 5 -13.07 10.82 8.05
N LEU A 6 -13.61 11.33 6.96
CA LEU A 6 -12.89 12.14 5.98
C LEU A 6 -13.52 13.53 5.96
N ASP A 7 -12.71 14.57 6.18
CA ASP A 7 -13.17 15.97 6.15
C ASP A 7 -14.39 16.22 7.06
N GLY A 8 -14.50 15.47 8.17
CA GLY A 8 -15.59 15.55 9.13
C GLY A 8 -16.81 14.65 8.83
N GLU A 9 -16.85 13.96 7.69
CA GLU A 9 -17.93 13.03 7.33
C GLU A 9 -17.56 11.59 7.64
N ILE A 10 -18.50 10.80 8.17
CA ILE A 10 -18.28 9.36 8.40
C ILE A 10 -18.23 8.67 7.04
N VAL A 11 -17.09 8.04 6.74
CA VAL A 11 -16.93 7.21 5.55
C VAL A 11 -17.55 5.84 5.79
N THR A 12 -17.07 5.15 6.82
CA THR A 12 -17.54 3.82 7.22
C THR A 12 -16.93 3.39 8.55
N THR A 13 -17.48 2.33 9.13
CA THR A 13 -16.88 1.58 10.24
C THR A 13 -16.34 0.25 9.72
N TYR A 14 -15.02 0.11 9.72
CA TYR A 14 -14.33 -1.11 9.34
C TYR A 14 -14.36 -2.11 10.51
N LYS A 15 -15.09 -3.21 10.30
CA LYS A 15 -15.07 -4.37 11.19
C LYS A 15 -14.08 -5.39 10.64
N GLY A 16 -13.09 -5.75 11.44
CA GLY A 16 -12.01 -6.65 11.04
C GLY A 16 -10.73 -6.41 11.84
N ASP A 17 -9.64 -7.02 11.38
CA ASP A 17 -8.37 -7.07 12.10
C ASP A 17 -7.65 -5.72 12.14
N GLY A 18 -7.87 -4.86 11.14
CA GLY A 18 -7.17 -3.59 11.05
C GLY A 18 -7.51 -2.74 9.84
N LEU A 19 -6.87 -1.58 9.78
CA LEU A 19 -6.96 -0.63 8.67
C LEU A 19 -5.55 -0.14 8.32
N ILE A 20 -5.18 -0.26 7.05
CA ILE A 20 -3.92 0.26 6.53
C ILE A 20 -4.17 1.62 5.91
N LEU A 21 -3.36 2.60 6.32
CA LEU A 21 -3.28 3.90 5.69
C LEU A 21 -1.97 3.99 4.93
N SER A 22 -2.03 4.24 3.63
CA SER A 22 -0.86 4.15 2.75
C SER A 22 -0.70 5.38 1.87
N THR A 23 0.56 5.80 1.71
CA THR A 23 0.98 6.75 0.68
C THR A 23 1.22 6.02 -0.65
N PRO A 24 1.38 6.74 -1.78
CA PRO A 24 1.62 6.10 -3.07
C PRO A 24 2.89 5.26 -3.09
N THR A 25 3.94 5.68 -2.38
CA THR A 25 5.16 4.89 -2.17
C THR A 25 4.94 3.63 -1.32
N GLY A 26 4.03 3.71 -0.34
CA GLY A 26 3.66 2.56 0.51
C GLY A 26 2.66 1.61 -0.13
N SER A 27 2.07 1.98 -1.28
CA SER A 27 0.99 1.22 -1.93
C SER A 27 1.41 -0.19 -2.36
N THR A 28 2.71 -0.37 -2.67
CA THR A 28 3.33 -1.64 -3.05
C THR A 28 3.87 -2.44 -1.86
N ALA A 29 3.75 -1.93 -0.63
CA ALA A 29 4.18 -2.61 0.59
C ALA A 29 3.01 -3.43 1.17
N TYR A 30 2.77 -3.33 2.48
CA TYR A 30 1.72 -4.09 3.15
C TYR A 30 0.31 -3.81 2.59
N ASN A 31 0.08 -2.60 2.06
CA ASN A 31 -1.15 -2.24 1.36
C ASN A 31 -1.47 -3.19 0.21
N LEU A 32 -0.48 -3.57 -0.61
CA LEU A 32 -0.67 -4.50 -1.72
C LEU A 32 -1.08 -5.88 -1.23
N ALA A 33 -0.44 -6.38 -0.16
CA ALA A 33 -0.75 -7.67 0.43
C ALA A 33 -2.18 -7.73 1.00
N ALA A 34 -2.70 -6.61 1.50
CA ALA A 34 -4.07 -6.49 1.99
C ALA A 34 -5.12 -6.27 0.88
N GLY A 35 -4.72 -6.34 -0.41
CA GLY A 35 -5.61 -6.15 -1.54
C GLY A 35 -5.85 -4.69 -1.93
N GLY A 36 -5.03 -3.76 -1.43
CA GLY A 36 -5.02 -2.37 -1.84
C GLY A 36 -4.45 -2.16 -3.25
N PRO A 37 -4.81 -1.05 -3.92
CA PRO A 37 -4.33 -0.75 -5.26
C PRO A 37 -2.84 -0.39 -5.28
N ILE A 38 -2.19 -0.65 -6.42
CA ILE A 38 -0.86 -0.10 -6.73
C ILE A 38 -1.03 1.33 -7.21
N LEU A 39 -0.37 2.28 -6.55
CA LEU A 39 -0.35 3.68 -6.96
C LEU A 39 1.00 4.01 -7.60
N THR A 40 0.99 4.89 -8.59
CA THR A 40 2.24 5.37 -9.17
C THR A 40 2.93 6.33 -8.18
N PRO A 41 4.27 6.33 -8.10
CA PRO A 41 4.99 7.11 -7.09
C PRO A 41 4.87 8.64 -7.18
N ASN A 42 4.33 9.18 -8.29
CA ASN A 42 4.13 10.62 -8.50
C ASN A 42 2.68 11.05 -8.25
N LEU A 43 1.77 10.10 -8.02
CA LEU A 43 0.41 10.43 -7.59
C LEU A 43 0.49 11.07 -6.20
N GLU A 44 -0.41 12.00 -5.90
CA GLU A 44 -0.62 12.47 -4.53
C GLU A 44 -1.99 11.97 -4.06
N ALA A 45 -1.99 11.02 -3.14
CA ALA A 45 -3.20 10.42 -2.60
C ALA A 45 -2.92 9.73 -1.27
N ILE A 46 -3.96 9.42 -0.52
CA ILE A 46 -3.93 8.52 0.64
C ILE A 46 -4.85 7.34 0.32
N VAL A 47 -4.42 6.13 0.66
CA VAL A 47 -5.21 4.91 0.49
C VAL A 47 -5.60 4.36 1.85
N LEU A 48 -6.87 4.03 2.01
CA LEU A 48 -7.40 3.28 3.14
C LEU A 48 -7.70 1.86 2.66
N THR A 49 -7.01 0.86 3.22
CA THR A 49 -7.20 -0.55 2.86
C THR A 49 -7.53 -1.36 4.12
N PRO A 50 -8.75 -1.90 4.24
CA PRO A 50 -9.11 -2.70 5.40
C PRO A 50 -8.43 -4.07 5.37
N ILE A 51 -8.00 -4.56 6.53
CA ILE A 51 -7.42 -5.91 6.70
C ILE A 51 -8.53 -6.86 7.13
N CYS A 52 -8.71 -7.96 6.38
CA CYS A 52 -9.63 -9.07 6.72
C CYS A 52 -11.02 -8.60 7.17
N SER A 53 -11.61 -7.63 6.45
CA SER A 53 -12.89 -7.08 6.89
C SER A 53 -13.97 -8.16 6.86
N HIS A 54 -14.66 -8.37 7.99
CA HIS A 54 -15.77 -9.32 8.10
C HIS A 54 -17.03 -8.88 7.33
N THR A 55 -16.95 -7.79 6.56
CA THR A 55 -18.01 -7.27 5.70
C THR A 55 -17.61 -7.38 4.24
N LEU A 56 -18.43 -8.06 3.43
CA LEU A 56 -18.21 -8.35 2.00
C LEU A 56 -18.07 -7.11 1.10
N THR A 57 -18.53 -5.95 1.55
CA THR A 57 -18.64 -4.72 0.75
C THR A 57 -17.50 -3.73 0.94
N ASN A 58 -16.64 -3.93 1.93
CA ASN A 58 -15.54 -2.99 2.16
C ASN A 58 -14.51 -3.12 1.02
N ARG A 59 -14.11 -1.96 0.47
CA ARG A 59 -13.14 -1.83 -0.63
C ARG A 59 -12.07 -0.83 -0.23
N PRO A 60 -10.85 -0.96 -0.76
CA PRO A 60 -9.85 0.10 -0.64
C PRO A 60 -10.42 1.43 -1.15
N LEU A 61 -10.17 2.51 -0.41
CA LEU A 61 -10.61 3.86 -0.76
C LEU A 61 -9.38 4.74 -1.01
N VAL A 62 -9.34 5.41 -2.15
CA VAL A 62 -8.29 6.38 -2.49
C VAL A 62 -8.87 7.78 -2.34
N VAL A 63 -8.23 8.60 -1.50
CA VAL A 63 -8.67 9.96 -1.20
C VAL A 63 -7.58 10.98 -1.55
N ARG A 64 -7.99 12.24 -1.65
CA ARG A 64 -7.09 13.35 -1.92
C ARG A 64 -6.08 13.51 -0.78
N PRO A 65 -4.86 14.00 -1.06
CA PRO A 65 -3.80 14.08 -0.08
C PRO A 65 -4.02 15.20 0.96
N ASP A 66 -4.85 16.19 0.63
CA ASP A 66 -5.20 17.32 1.49
C ASP A 66 -6.41 17.06 2.38
N SER A 67 -7.08 15.92 2.22
CA SER A 67 -8.18 15.54 3.11
C SER A 67 -7.68 15.26 4.53
N GLN A 68 -8.47 15.66 5.52
CA GLN A 68 -8.28 15.33 6.92
C GLN A 68 -8.90 13.96 7.18
N LEU A 69 -8.05 12.94 7.37
CA LEU A 69 -8.49 11.60 7.70
C LEU A 69 -8.36 11.36 9.20
N VAL A 70 -9.46 11.06 9.86
CA VAL A 70 -9.49 10.66 11.28
C VAL A 70 -9.91 9.20 11.36
N VAL A 71 -9.14 8.40 12.11
CA VAL A 71 -9.48 7.00 12.39
C VAL A 71 -9.61 6.82 13.90
N THR A 72 -10.75 6.34 14.35
CA THR A 72 -11.05 6.12 15.77
C THR A 72 -11.16 4.63 16.05
N ASN A 73 -10.50 4.15 17.11
CA ASN A 73 -10.75 2.82 17.64
C ASN A 73 -12.11 2.82 18.36
N VAL A 74 -13.12 2.20 17.75
CA VAL A 74 -14.47 2.10 18.33
C VAL A 74 -14.75 0.72 18.91
N SER A 75 -13.76 -0.18 18.95
CA SER A 75 -13.86 -1.42 19.71
C SER A 75 -13.59 -1.22 21.20
N GLU A 76 -14.07 -2.17 22.00
CA GLU A 76 -13.82 -2.26 23.44
C GLU A 76 -12.38 -2.71 23.77
N SER A 77 -11.66 -3.28 22.79
CA SER A 77 -10.27 -3.69 22.92
C SER A 77 -9.29 -2.62 22.43
N GLY A 78 -8.07 -2.67 22.94
CA GLY A 78 -6.96 -1.86 22.43
C GLY A 78 -6.52 -2.34 21.04
N ALA A 79 -5.96 -1.41 20.26
CA ALA A 79 -5.34 -1.66 18.97
C ALA A 79 -3.84 -1.26 19.01
N GLN A 80 -3.08 -1.67 18.01
CA GLN A 80 -1.70 -1.23 17.82
C GLN A 80 -1.61 -0.41 16.53
N LEU A 81 -1.13 0.82 16.66
CA LEU A 81 -0.71 1.65 15.54
C LEU A 81 0.74 1.35 15.25
N THR A 82 1.04 0.99 14.00
CA THR A 82 2.41 0.86 13.51
C THR A 82 2.63 1.79 12.32
N ILE A 83 3.69 2.60 12.36
CA ILE A 83 4.09 3.52 11.30
C ILE A 83 5.35 2.95 10.62
N ASP A 84 5.28 2.76 9.31
CA ASP A 84 6.35 2.23 8.46
C ASP A 84 7.00 0.92 8.97
N GLY A 85 6.27 0.13 9.75
CA GLY A 85 6.75 -1.11 10.34
C GLY A 85 7.77 -0.94 11.48
N GLN A 86 8.10 0.29 11.88
CA GLN A 86 9.18 0.57 12.82
C GLN A 86 8.72 1.21 14.13
N TRP A 87 7.74 2.10 14.06
CA TRP A 87 7.27 2.86 15.22
C TRP A 87 5.91 2.38 15.66
N GLY A 88 5.78 1.94 16.90
CA GLY A 88 4.56 1.38 17.47
C GLY A 88 3.98 2.26 18.58
N ARG A 89 2.65 2.39 18.63
CA ARG A 89 1.91 2.97 19.76
C ARG A 89 0.61 2.21 19.99
N ALA A 90 0.30 1.92 21.26
CA ALA A 90 -1.02 1.41 21.62
C ALA A 90 -2.10 2.48 21.38
N LEU A 91 -3.24 2.07 20.84
CA LEU A 91 -4.41 2.90 20.60
C LEU A 91 -5.58 2.36 21.44
N GLY A 92 -5.95 3.08 22.50
CA GLY A 92 -7.02 2.67 23.41
C GLY A 92 -8.42 2.74 22.79
N PRO A 93 -9.44 2.14 23.43
CA PRO A 93 -10.85 2.36 23.07
C PRO A 93 -11.19 3.86 23.09
N GLY A 94 -11.84 4.35 22.03
CA GLY A 94 -12.20 5.75 21.85
C GLY A 94 -11.06 6.68 21.43
N GLU A 95 -9.80 6.21 21.43
CA GLU A 95 -8.70 7.02 20.91
C GLU A 95 -8.77 7.13 19.39
N SER A 96 -8.35 8.30 18.89
CA SER A 96 -8.28 8.59 17.46
C SER A 96 -6.87 8.94 17.02
N ILE A 97 -6.62 8.73 15.74
CA ILE A 97 -5.45 9.21 15.03
C ILE A 97 -5.92 10.12 13.90
N GLU A 98 -5.16 11.18 13.67
CA GLU A 98 -5.35 12.07 12.53
C GLU A 98 -4.19 11.90 11.56
N VAL A 99 -4.52 11.69 10.30
CA VAL A 99 -3.57 11.54 9.20
C VAL A 99 -3.77 12.66 8.21
N ARG A 100 -2.67 13.36 7.91
CA ARG A 100 -2.60 14.46 6.95
C ARG A 100 -1.30 14.44 6.17
N LYS A 101 -1.30 15.01 4.97
CA LYS A 101 -0.06 15.24 4.21
C LYS A 101 0.88 16.17 4.99
N THR A 102 2.16 15.81 5.03
CA THR A 102 3.21 16.66 5.60
C THR A 102 3.53 17.84 4.67
N ALA A 103 3.83 19.01 5.26
CA ALA A 103 4.32 20.16 4.50
C ALA A 103 5.75 19.97 3.97
N ARG A 104 6.48 18.95 4.45
CA ARG A 104 7.87 18.66 4.07
C ARG A 104 7.95 17.29 3.42
N PRO A 105 7.82 17.19 2.08
CA PRO A 105 7.90 15.91 1.39
C PRO A 105 9.31 15.34 1.45
N LEU A 106 9.42 14.02 1.59
CA LEU A 106 10.69 13.32 1.51
C LEU A 106 11.22 13.37 0.07
N ARG A 107 12.48 13.77 -0.10
CA ARG A 107 13.18 13.75 -1.39
C ARG A 107 13.89 12.42 -1.55
N ILE A 108 13.45 11.62 -2.51
CA ILE A 108 14.01 10.29 -2.79
C ILE A 108 14.76 10.32 -4.11
N TYR A 109 16.00 9.84 -4.12
CA TYR A 109 16.73 9.59 -5.36
C TYR A 109 16.26 8.27 -5.98
N ARG A 110 15.90 8.30 -7.27
CA ARG A 110 15.53 7.09 -8.02
C ARG A 110 16.68 6.68 -8.94
N GLY A 111 17.00 5.39 -8.93
CA GLY A 111 17.97 4.81 -9.85
C GLY A 111 17.47 4.80 -11.30
N ALA A 112 18.29 4.26 -12.21
CA ALA A 112 18.00 4.27 -13.65
C ALA A 112 16.78 3.41 -14.06
N ALA A 113 16.40 2.41 -13.26
CA ALA A 113 15.27 1.54 -13.57
C ALA A 113 13.93 2.28 -13.40
N SER A 114 13.02 2.10 -14.36
CA SER A 114 11.67 2.66 -14.27
C SER A 114 10.84 1.97 -13.18
N PHE A 115 9.83 2.66 -12.66
CA PHE A 115 8.91 2.10 -11.66
C PHE A 115 8.28 0.79 -12.13
N PHE A 116 7.80 0.74 -13.38
CA PHE A 116 7.19 -0.47 -13.93
C PHE A 116 8.20 -1.59 -14.15
N ALA A 117 9.45 -1.30 -14.51
CA ALA A 117 10.49 -2.32 -14.61
C ALA A 117 10.75 -2.98 -13.26
N ILE A 118 10.85 -2.18 -12.18
CA ILE A 118 10.99 -2.69 -10.81
C ILE A 118 9.74 -3.52 -10.44
N LEU A 119 8.55 -3.06 -10.80
CA LEU A 119 7.31 -3.73 -10.46
C LEU A 119 7.15 -5.08 -11.19
N HIS A 120 7.53 -5.16 -12.47
CA HIS A 120 7.58 -6.41 -13.22
C HIS A 120 8.54 -7.41 -12.58
N ASP A 121 9.76 -6.97 -12.22
CA ASP A 121 10.77 -7.80 -11.56
C ASP A 121 10.31 -8.29 -10.18
N LYS A 122 9.76 -7.40 -9.35
CA LYS A 122 9.38 -7.73 -7.96
C LYS A 122 8.09 -8.53 -7.82
N LEU A 123 7.14 -8.35 -8.74
CA LEU A 123 5.82 -9.01 -8.67
C LEU A 123 5.64 -10.12 -9.71
N SER A 124 6.64 -10.40 -10.55
CA SER A 124 6.49 -11.22 -11.76
C SER A 124 5.27 -10.80 -12.59
N TRP A 125 4.96 -9.50 -12.60
CA TRP A 125 3.67 -9.02 -13.09
C TRP A 125 3.58 -9.26 -14.60
N GLY A 126 2.60 -10.04 -15.06
CA GLY A 126 2.44 -10.34 -16.49
C GLY A 126 3.33 -11.46 -17.01
N GLU A 127 4.15 -12.11 -16.17
CA GLU A 127 4.75 -13.39 -16.55
C GLU A 127 3.65 -14.46 -16.67
N ARG A 128 3.39 -14.91 -17.89
CA ARG A 128 2.65 -16.16 -18.10
C ARG A 128 3.50 -17.29 -17.52
N ARG A 129 3.12 -17.81 -16.35
CA ARG A 129 3.60 -19.12 -15.89
C ARG A 129 3.31 -20.14 -16.99
N GLY A 130 4.33 -20.52 -17.77
CA GLY A 130 4.25 -21.59 -18.77
C GLY A 130 4.84 -21.32 -20.16
N ALA A 131 5.45 -20.17 -20.47
CA ALA A 131 6.16 -20.01 -21.75
C ALA A 131 7.64 -20.44 -21.60
N PRO A 132 8.14 -21.45 -22.35
CA PRO A 132 9.54 -21.81 -22.29
C PRO A 132 10.41 -20.65 -22.79
N VAL A 133 11.45 -20.32 -22.02
CA VAL A 133 12.47 -19.33 -22.40
C VAL A 133 13.16 -19.83 -23.66
N LYS A 134 12.92 -19.16 -24.79
CA LYS A 134 13.48 -19.51 -26.08
C LYS A 134 14.93 -19.01 -26.17
N GLY A 135 15.87 -19.96 -26.05
CA GLY A 135 17.12 -20.02 -26.81
C GLY A 135 18.18 -18.95 -26.56
N ARG A 136 19.17 -19.29 -25.72
CA ARG A 136 20.52 -18.75 -25.83
C ARG A 136 21.18 -19.37 -27.07
N GLN A 137 21.27 -18.64 -28.17
CA GLN A 137 22.15 -19.01 -29.29
C GLN A 137 23.60 -18.74 -28.85
N GLU A 138 24.32 -19.77 -28.45
CA GLU A 138 25.79 -19.71 -28.44
C GLU A 138 26.26 -20.12 -29.84
N ASN A 139 26.82 -19.13 -30.54
CA ASN A 139 27.42 -19.28 -31.86
C ASN A 139 28.61 -20.25 -31.78
N ILE A 140 28.48 -21.39 -32.46
CA ILE A 140 29.61 -22.23 -32.86
C ILE A 140 30.42 -21.44 -33.90
N LYS A 141 31.63 -21.01 -33.54
CA LYS A 141 32.68 -20.74 -34.52
C LYS A 141 33.66 -21.89 -34.52
N ALA A 142 33.55 -22.72 -35.55
CA ALA A 142 34.66 -23.53 -36.02
C ALA A 142 35.72 -22.59 -36.63
N SER A 143 36.97 -22.74 -36.22
CA SER A 143 38.12 -22.29 -37.00
C SER A 143 39.22 -23.34 -36.90
N SER A 144 39.35 -24.09 -37.99
CA SER A 144 40.48 -24.91 -38.35
C SER A 144 41.71 -24.05 -38.63
N SER A 145 42.84 -24.40 -38.02
CA SER A 145 44.20 -24.36 -38.58
C SER A 145 45.16 -25.05 -37.63
#